data_AF-A0A315B240-F1
#
_entry.id   AF-A0A315B240-F1
#
_cell.length_a   1.000
_cell.length_b   1.000
_cell.length_c   1.000
_cell.angle_alpha   90.00
_cell.angle_beta   90.00
_cell.angle_gamma   90.00
#
_symmetry.space_group_name_H-M   'P 1'
#
loop_
_entity.id
_entity.type
_entity.pdbx_description
1 polymer ?
#
loop_
_entity_poly.entity_id
_entity_poly.type
_entity_poly.pdbx_seq_one_letter_code
_entity_poly.pdbx_strand_id
1 'polypeptide(L)'
;MVSWLCLLFSVGCSAEFFVDKGHIDVIRGVEFEIKAPYLYEKKAFNLRAENLSAWQLQQISDAMPTIAAFTNSVLANDTRPIAHAKRDSKVRSIRQLQHLDQKTFLAVKTLQNWQVTEGQIQFTTDYFYTGSNGQFVYFRDNYVFQKLQHQWVFKRHAQPQPEGLLQCEKPQLGWRQCAPKV
;
A
#
# COMPACT_ATOMS: atom_id res chain seq x y z
N MET A 1 47.87 -3.83 -51.05
CA MET A 1 46.73 -3.14 -50.42
C MET A 1 46.07 -4.10 -49.43
N VAL A 2 46.38 -3.96 -48.15
CA VAL A 2 45.76 -4.70 -47.05
C VAL A 2 44.84 -3.70 -46.36
N SER A 3 43.54 -3.95 -46.39
CA SER A 3 42.56 -3.23 -45.58
C SER A 3 41.89 -4.26 -44.67
N TRP A 4 42.25 -4.18 -43.39
CA TRP A 4 41.61 -4.81 -42.25
C TRP A 4 41.25 -3.69 -41.26
N LEU A 5 40.36 -3.98 -40.31
CA LEU A 5 39.68 -3.11 -39.33
C LEU A 5 38.37 -2.48 -39.85
N CYS A 6 37.22 -2.60 -39.21
CA CYS A 6 36.87 -3.25 -37.95
C CYS A 6 35.36 -3.55 -37.97
N LEU A 7 35.01 -4.79 -37.64
CA LEU A 7 33.66 -5.20 -37.26
C LEU A 7 33.26 -4.45 -35.97
N LEU A 8 32.34 -3.49 -36.11
CA LEU A 8 31.62 -2.94 -34.95
C LEU A 8 30.49 -3.90 -34.59
N PHE A 9 30.81 -4.88 -33.76
CA PHE A 9 29.82 -5.62 -32.98
C PHE A 9 29.21 -4.64 -31.96
N SER A 10 27.96 -4.23 -32.19
CA SER A 10 27.15 -3.58 -31.16
C SER A 10 26.84 -4.62 -30.08
N VAL A 11 27.62 -4.61 -29.01
CA VAL A 11 27.32 -5.34 -27.78
C VAL A 11 26.01 -4.80 -27.22
N GLY A 12 25.01 -5.68 -27.15
CA GLY A 12 23.69 -5.40 -26.62
C GLY A 12 23.76 -4.93 -25.17
N CYS A 13 23.23 -3.75 -24.92
CA CYS A 13 22.89 -3.33 -23.57
C CYS A 13 21.46 -3.82 -23.28
N SER A 14 21.33 -5.12 -22.99
CA SER A 14 20.11 -5.62 -22.35
C SER A 14 20.09 -5.01 -20.96
N ALA A 15 19.38 -3.90 -20.79
CA ALA A 15 18.98 -3.47 -19.46
C ALA A 15 18.10 -4.58 -18.90
N GLU A 16 18.66 -5.44 -18.05
CA GLU A 16 17.87 -6.31 -17.20
C GLU A 16 17.08 -5.40 -16.27
N PHE A 17 15.87 -5.04 -16.71
CA PHE A 17 14.92 -4.38 -15.84
C PHE A 17 14.67 -5.35 -14.68
N PHE A 18 15.11 -4.98 -13.47
CA PHE A 18 14.77 -5.69 -12.25
C PHE A 18 13.26 -5.56 -12.02
N VAL A 19 12.50 -6.45 -12.66
CA VAL A 19 11.08 -6.62 -12.38
C VAL A 19 11.00 -7.33 -11.05
N ASP A 20 10.49 -6.63 -10.04
CA ASP A 20 10.26 -7.21 -8.73
C ASP A 20 9.25 -8.36 -8.83
N LYS A 21 9.74 -9.58 -8.62
CA LYS A 21 8.96 -10.83 -8.68
C LYS A 21 8.23 -11.12 -7.36
N GLY A 22 8.41 -10.28 -6.34
CA GLY A 22 7.93 -10.54 -5.00
C GLY A 22 8.82 -11.51 -4.22
N HIS A 23 8.46 -11.72 -2.96
CA HIS A 23 9.17 -12.60 -2.02
C HIS A 23 8.22 -13.10 -0.93
N ILE A 24 8.70 -14.04 -0.10
CA ILE A 24 8.06 -14.38 1.17
C ILE A 24 8.86 -13.68 2.26
N ASP A 25 8.18 -12.89 3.09
CA ASP A 25 8.80 -12.29 4.27
C ASP A 25 8.38 -13.08 5.52
N VAL A 26 9.33 -13.35 6.42
CA VAL A 26 9.06 -14.09 7.67
C VAL A 26 9.25 -13.16 8.86
N ILE A 27 8.19 -13.00 9.64
CA ILE A 27 8.15 -12.09 10.80
C ILE A 27 7.69 -12.88 12.01
N ARG A 28 8.58 -13.06 12.99
CA ARG A 28 8.31 -13.82 14.24
C ARG A 28 7.71 -15.22 13.97
N GLY A 29 8.19 -15.89 12.93
CA GLY A 29 7.73 -17.23 12.54
C GLY A 29 6.45 -17.28 11.70
N VAL A 30 5.86 -16.13 11.36
CA VAL A 30 4.70 -16.03 10.46
C VAL A 30 5.17 -15.61 9.08
N GLU A 31 4.73 -16.34 8.06
CA GLU A 31 5.03 -16.04 6.66
C GLU A 31 4.04 -15.05 6.06
N PHE A 32 4.55 -14.14 5.23
CA PHE A 32 3.78 -13.17 4.45
C PHE A 32 4.16 -13.28 2.98
N GLU A 33 3.19 -13.65 2.14
CA GLU A 33 3.42 -13.80 0.71
C GLU A 33 3.28 -12.46 -0.05
N ILE A 34 4.39 -11.75 -0.16
CA ILE A 34 4.53 -10.46 -0.85
C ILE A 34 4.82 -10.73 -2.34
N LYS A 35 3.82 -11.27 -3.04
CA LYS A 35 3.84 -11.55 -4.49
C LYS A 35 2.60 -11.00 -5.17
N ALA A 36 2.63 -10.92 -6.51
CA ALA A 36 1.44 -10.61 -7.29
C ALA A 36 0.27 -11.58 -6.99
N PRO A 37 -1.00 -11.13 -7.08
CA PRO A 37 -1.45 -9.77 -7.38
C PRO A 37 -1.26 -8.80 -6.19
N TYR A 38 -1.37 -7.49 -6.46
CA TYR A 38 -1.30 -6.40 -5.47
C TYR A 38 0.05 -6.29 -4.73
N LEU A 39 1.14 -6.56 -5.46
CA LEU A 39 2.50 -6.56 -4.91
C LEU A 39 2.85 -5.25 -4.17
N TYR A 40 2.50 -4.11 -4.76
CA TYR A 40 2.78 -2.80 -4.17
C TYR A 40 1.97 -2.54 -2.89
N GLU A 41 0.71 -2.95 -2.87
CA GLU A 41 -0.15 -2.83 -1.68
C GLU A 41 0.32 -3.77 -0.57
N LYS A 42 0.72 -5.00 -0.89
CA LYS A 42 1.28 -5.95 0.09
C LYS A 42 2.58 -5.45 0.71
N LYS A 43 3.43 -4.79 -0.08
CA LYS A 43 4.67 -4.15 0.44
C LYS A 43 4.43 -3.00 1.40
N ALA A 44 3.24 -2.39 1.38
CA ALA A 44 2.94 -1.26 2.23
C ALA A 44 2.65 -1.67 3.69
N PHE A 45 2.47 -2.97 4.00
CA PHE A 45 2.20 -3.46 5.35
C PHE A 45 3.42 -3.24 6.25
N ASN A 46 3.32 -2.28 7.17
CA ASN A 46 4.36 -2.02 8.15
C ASN A 46 4.12 -2.92 9.38
N LEU A 47 4.78 -4.09 9.38
CA LEU A 47 4.56 -5.12 10.40
C LEU A 47 5.72 -5.21 11.41
N ARG A 48 6.92 -4.80 11.01
CA ARG A 48 8.15 -4.93 11.82
C ARG A 48 8.33 -3.79 12.82
N ALA A 49 7.75 -2.62 12.55
CA ALA A 49 7.83 -1.46 13.44
C ALA A 49 6.85 -1.54 14.62
N GLU A 50 5.96 -2.55 14.65
CA GLU A 50 4.88 -2.64 15.62
C GLU A 50 5.07 -3.81 16.59
N ASN A 51 4.60 -3.64 17.83
CA ASN A 51 4.71 -4.66 18.86
C ASN A 51 3.59 -5.72 18.72
N LEU A 52 3.57 -6.43 17.59
CA LEU A 52 2.58 -7.46 17.27
C LEU A 52 3.07 -8.85 17.72
N SER A 53 2.18 -9.60 18.36
CA SER A 53 2.41 -11.02 18.67
C SER A 53 2.35 -11.89 17.42
N ALA A 54 2.89 -13.11 17.49
CA ALA A 54 2.82 -14.08 16.39
C ALA A 54 1.36 -14.40 15.99
N TRP A 55 0.46 -14.51 16.97
CA TRP A 55 -0.96 -14.74 16.68
C TRP A 55 -1.61 -13.57 15.94
N GLN A 56 -1.30 -12.32 16.32
CA GLN A 56 -1.80 -11.14 15.61
C GLN A 56 -1.24 -11.05 14.18
N LEU A 57 0.05 -11.35 14.02
CA LEU A 57 0.69 -11.43 12.70
C LEU A 57 0.02 -12.49 11.83
N GLN A 58 -0.34 -13.65 12.38
CA GLN A 58 -1.06 -14.68 11.64
C GLN A 58 -2.41 -14.17 11.14
N GLN A 59 -3.20 -13.48 11.96
CA GLN A 59 -4.48 -12.91 11.51
C GLN A 59 -4.27 -11.87 10.39
N ILE A 60 -3.22 -11.06 10.47
CA ILE A 60 -2.89 -10.09 9.41
C ILE A 60 -2.43 -10.81 8.13
N SER A 61 -1.65 -11.88 8.24
CA SER A 61 -1.20 -12.68 7.09
C SER A 61 -2.41 -13.28 6.36
N ASP A 62 -3.34 -13.89 7.12
CA ASP A 62 -4.59 -14.43 6.58
C ASP A 62 -5.44 -13.36 5.88
N ALA A 63 -5.43 -12.12 6.39
CA ALA A 63 -6.20 -11.00 5.85
C ALA A 63 -5.50 -10.25 4.71
N MET A 64 -4.18 -10.42 4.54
CA MET A 64 -3.34 -9.60 3.67
C MET A 64 -3.83 -9.57 2.21
N PRO A 65 -4.18 -10.70 1.56
CA PRO A 65 -4.65 -10.67 0.17
C PRO A 65 -5.90 -9.80 -0.01
N THR A 66 -6.86 -9.89 0.92
CA THR A 66 -8.08 -9.10 0.90
C THR A 66 -7.81 -7.63 1.16
N ILE A 67 -7.00 -7.30 2.17
CA ILE A 67 -6.65 -5.91 2.50
C ILE A 67 -5.87 -5.26 1.35
N ALA A 68 -4.99 -6.00 0.68
CA ALA A 68 -4.24 -5.51 -0.48
C ALA A 68 -5.17 -5.25 -1.68
N ALA A 69 -6.08 -6.18 -1.99
CA ALA A 69 -7.09 -6.00 -3.03
C ALA A 69 -8.02 -4.81 -2.75
N PHE A 70 -8.45 -4.66 -1.49
CA PHE A 70 -9.23 -3.52 -1.02
C PHE A 70 -8.47 -2.20 -1.18
N THR A 71 -7.21 -2.16 -0.76
CA THR A 71 -6.38 -0.95 -0.88
C THR A 71 -6.23 -0.56 -2.34
N ASN A 72 -6.00 -1.54 -3.23
CA ASN A 72 -5.93 -1.31 -4.66
C ASN A 72 -7.25 -0.74 -5.22
N SER A 73 -8.41 -1.24 -4.78
CA SER A 73 -9.71 -0.72 -5.24
C SER A 73 -9.98 0.71 -4.77
N VAL A 74 -9.55 1.07 -3.55
CA VAL A 74 -9.58 2.46 -3.04
C VAL A 74 -8.73 3.40 -3.91
N LEU A 75 -7.54 2.95 -4.33
CA LEU A 75 -6.65 3.73 -5.20
C LEU A 75 -7.19 3.86 -6.63
N ALA A 76 -7.76 2.77 -7.17
CA ALA A 76 -8.20 2.68 -8.55
C ALA A 76 -9.49 3.48 -8.83
N ASN A 77 -10.37 3.64 -7.84
CA ASN A 77 -11.61 4.43 -7.94
C ASN A 77 -12.35 4.23 -9.28
N ASP A 78 -12.58 2.96 -9.65
CA ASP A 78 -13.24 2.48 -10.88
C ASP A 78 -12.56 2.82 -12.24
N THR A 79 -11.32 3.33 -12.25
CA THR A 79 -10.62 3.72 -13.50
C THR A 79 -9.85 2.60 -14.20
N ARG A 80 -9.67 1.44 -13.56
CA ARG A 80 -8.93 0.30 -14.14
C ARG A 80 -9.91 -0.80 -14.54
N PRO A 81 -9.88 -1.31 -15.80
CA PRO A 81 -10.74 -2.40 -16.26
C PRO A 81 -10.58 -3.72 -15.48
N ILE A 82 -9.54 -3.83 -14.64
CA ILE A 82 -9.13 -5.05 -13.93
C ILE A 82 -9.69 -5.10 -12.48
N ALA A 83 -10.56 -4.16 -12.09
CA ALA A 83 -11.14 -4.18 -10.74
C ALA A 83 -12.23 -5.27 -10.62
N HIS A 84 -11.81 -6.52 -10.38
CA HIS A 84 -12.71 -7.59 -9.92
C HIS A 84 -13.42 -7.26 -8.59
N ALA A 85 -13.06 -6.15 -7.93
CA ALA A 85 -13.71 -5.64 -6.73
C ALA A 85 -14.20 -4.21 -6.97
N LYS A 86 -15.50 -4.07 -7.26
CA LYS A 86 -16.20 -2.78 -7.14
C LYS A 86 -16.04 -2.28 -5.71
N ARG A 87 -15.60 -1.03 -5.54
CA ARG A 87 -15.44 -0.43 -4.21
C ARG A 87 -16.80 -0.39 -3.51
N ASP A 88 -16.87 -0.96 -2.30
CA ASP A 88 -18.07 -0.87 -1.46
C ASP A 88 -18.45 0.61 -1.26
N SER A 89 -19.73 0.95 -1.44
CA SER A 89 -20.22 2.32 -1.34
C SER A 89 -20.04 2.94 0.04
N LYS A 90 -19.85 2.13 1.08
CA LYS A 90 -19.54 2.57 2.45
C LYS A 90 -18.10 3.05 2.62
N VAL A 91 -17.22 2.72 1.69
CA VAL A 91 -15.81 3.11 1.74
C VAL A 91 -15.70 4.55 1.28
N ARG A 92 -14.97 5.39 2.03
CA ARG A 92 -14.66 6.77 1.61
C ARG A 92 -13.73 6.77 0.39
N SER A 93 -13.90 7.76 -0.49
CA SER A 93 -13.01 7.93 -1.65
C SER A 93 -12.02 9.04 -1.32
N ILE A 94 -10.73 8.71 -1.23
CA ILE A 94 -9.68 9.73 -1.04
C ILE A 94 -9.69 10.76 -2.18
N ARG A 95 -9.97 10.34 -3.42
CA ARG A 95 -10.08 11.26 -4.55
C ARG A 95 -11.20 12.27 -4.36
N GLN A 96 -12.36 11.85 -3.85
CA GLN A 96 -13.45 12.77 -3.56
C GLN A 96 -13.13 13.66 -2.35
N LEU A 97 -12.59 13.07 -1.27
CA LEU A 97 -12.23 13.79 -0.05
C LEU A 97 -11.16 14.85 -0.26
N GLN A 98 -10.24 14.64 -1.21
CA GLN A 98 -9.11 15.53 -1.48
C GLN A 98 -9.26 16.25 -2.83
N HIS A 99 -10.44 16.18 -3.45
CA HIS A 99 -10.76 16.82 -4.74
C HIS A 99 -9.72 16.53 -5.85
N LEU A 100 -9.30 15.26 -5.95
CA LEU A 100 -8.26 14.83 -6.89
C LEU A 100 -8.84 14.45 -8.25
N ASP A 101 -8.30 15.04 -9.32
CA ASP A 101 -8.54 14.58 -10.68
C ASP A 101 -8.09 13.13 -10.88
N GLN A 102 -8.72 12.41 -11.81
CA GLN A 102 -8.35 11.01 -12.12
C GLN A 102 -6.90 10.84 -12.61
N LYS A 103 -6.36 11.87 -13.29
CA LYS A 103 -4.95 11.90 -13.74
C LYS A 103 -3.95 12.09 -12.60
N THR A 104 -4.40 12.54 -11.43
CA THR A 104 -3.51 12.78 -10.29
C THR A 104 -2.93 11.45 -9.82
N PHE A 105 -1.60 11.39 -9.77
CA PHE A 105 -0.89 10.26 -9.19
C PHE A 105 -1.32 10.08 -7.74
N LEU A 106 -1.68 8.85 -7.38
CA LEU A 106 -2.14 8.47 -6.06
C LEU A 106 -1.65 7.06 -5.78
N ALA A 107 -1.02 6.86 -4.64
CA ALA A 107 -0.52 5.57 -4.20
C ALA A 107 -0.65 5.39 -2.69
N VAL A 108 -0.52 4.15 -2.24
CA VAL A 108 -0.37 3.82 -0.82
C VAL A 108 1.09 3.92 -0.41
N LYS A 109 1.35 4.56 0.73
CA LYS A 109 2.67 4.64 1.36
C LYS A 109 2.86 3.52 2.36
N THR A 110 1.92 3.37 3.30
CA THR A 110 2.02 2.35 4.35
C THR A 110 0.67 2.03 4.98
N LEU A 111 0.50 0.80 5.44
CA LEU A 111 -0.56 0.35 6.34
C LEU A 111 0.06 0.06 7.71
N GLN A 112 -0.49 0.67 8.75
CA GLN A 112 0.11 0.70 10.09
C GLN A 112 -0.95 0.96 11.18
N ASN A 113 -0.50 1.05 12.43
CA ASN A 113 -1.32 1.20 13.63
C ASN A 113 -2.30 0.03 13.79
N TRP A 114 -1.77 -1.20 13.68
CA TRP A 114 -2.55 -2.42 13.71
C TRP A 114 -3.12 -2.68 15.11
N GLN A 115 -4.43 -2.91 15.17
CA GLN A 115 -5.12 -3.41 16.34
C GLN A 115 -5.87 -4.69 15.93
N VAL A 116 -5.49 -5.81 16.52
CA VAL A 116 -5.93 -7.14 16.09
C VAL A 116 -6.56 -7.88 17.24
N THR A 117 -7.80 -8.33 17.02
CA THR A 117 -8.57 -9.23 17.90
C THR A 117 -9.07 -10.43 17.09
N GLU A 118 -9.75 -11.38 17.74
CA GLU A 118 -10.06 -12.70 17.15
C GLU A 118 -10.97 -12.61 15.91
N GLY A 119 -11.80 -11.56 15.84
CA GLY A 119 -12.72 -11.35 14.72
C GLY A 119 -12.56 -10.00 14.01
N GLN A 120 -11.57 -9.20 14.37
CA GLN A 120 -11.46 -7.82 13.88
C GLN A 120 -10.00 -7.40 13.70
N ILE A 121 -9.73 -6.71 12.59
CA ILE A 121 -8.46 -6.02 12.34
C ILE A 121 -8.81 -4.56 12.07
N GLN A 122 -8.26 -3.66 12.88
CA GLN A 122 -8.29 -2.23 12.63
C GLN A 122 -6.87 -1.76 12.28
N PHE A 123 -6.79 -0.88 11.29
CA PHE A 123 -5.52 -0.29 10.85
C PHE A 123 -5.78 1.07 10.19
N THR A 124 -4.69 1.76 9.90
CA THR A 124 -4.68 3.02 9.17
C THR A 124 -3.89 2.87 7.88
N THR A 125 -4.29 3.60 6.86
CA THR A 125 -3.57 3.64 5.58
C THR A 125 -3.10 5.07 5.32
N ASP A 126 -1.79 5.23 5.17
CA ASP A 126 -1.18 6.45 4.66
C ASP A 126 -1.18 6.39 3.14
N TYR A 127 -1.89 7.32 2.52
CA TYR A 127 -1.85 7.59 1.09
C TYR A 127 -0.90 8.74 0.80
N PHE A 128 -0.42 8.81 -0.44
CA PHE A 128 0.26 9.99 -0.94
C PHE A 128 -0.07 10.26 -2.40
N TYR A 129 -0.10 11.53 -2.75
CA TYR A 129 -0.40 12.00 -4.11
C TYR A 129 0.42 13.24 -4.45
N THR A 130 0.54 13.53 -5.75
CA THR A 130 1.23 14.74 -6.21
C THR A 130 0.31 15.95 -6.08
N GLY A 131 0.68 16.90 -5.23
CA GLY A 131 -0.03 18.17 -5.07
C GLY A 131 0.15 19.11 -6.27
N SER A 132 -0.62 20.20 -6.29
CA SER A 132 -0.60 21.20 -7.38
C SER A 132 0.76 21.88 -7.55
N ASN A 133 1.56 21.95 -6.49
CA ASN A 133 2.93 22.49 -6.50
C ASN A 133 4.01 21.43 -6.84
N GLY A 134 3.60 20.22 -7.23
CA GLY A 134 4.50 19.10 -7.52
C GLY A 134 5.06 18.38 -6.29
N GLN A 135 4.76 18.85 -5.07
CA GLN A 135 5.19 18.19 -3.84
C GLN A 135 4.24 17.05 -3.45
N PHE A 136 4.75 16.05 -2.76
CA PHE A 136 3.90 14.98 -2.22
C PHE A 136 3.08 15.47 -1.04
N VAL A 137 1.78 15.25 -1.13
CA VAL A 137 0.83 15.42 -0.03
C VAL A 137 0.50 14.05 0.53
N TYR A 138 0.39 13.96 1.86
CA TYR A 138 0.12 12.73 2.58
C TYR A 138 -1.22 12.84 3.29
N PHE A 139 -2.00 11.77 3.28
CA PHE A 139 -3.34 11.72 3.83
C PHE A 139 -3.58 10.37 4.48
N ARG A 140 -4.23 10.33 5.65
CA ARG A 140 -4.53 9.10 6.37
C ARG A 140 -6.03 8.86 6.49
N ASP A 141 -6.40 7.61 6.27
CA ASP A 141 -7.72 7.09 6.60
C ASP A 141 -7.60 5.83 7.47
N ASN A 142 -8.70 5.41 8.07
CA ASN A 142 -8.79 4.33 9.04
C ASN A 142 -9.84 3.30 8.61
N TYR A 143 -9.52 2.02 8.81
CA TYR A 143 -10.32 0.91 8.31
C TYR A 143 -10.49 -0.15 9.39
N VAL A 144 -11.68 -0.76 9.40
CA VAL A 144 -12.00 -1.93 10.21
C VAL A 144 -12.42 -3.06 9.29
N PHE A 145 -11.70 -4.17 9.38
CA PHE A 145 -12.04 -5.45 8.78
C PHE A 145 -12.63 -6.37 9.84
N GLN A 146 -13.66 -7.12 9.47
CA GLN A 146 -14.30 -8.12 10.31
C GLN A 146 -14.16 -9.49 9.66
N LYS A 147 -13.86 -10.51 10.47
CA LYS A 147 -13.89 -11.91 10.04
C LYS A 147 -15.34 -12.37 10.05
N LEU A 148 -15.88 -12.66 8.87
CA LEU A 148 -17.18 -13.30 8.70
C LEU A 148 -16.93 -14.71 8.16
N GLN A 149 -17.26 -15.71 8.96
CA GLN A 149 -16.93 -17.11 8.67
C GLN A 149 -15.40 -17.26 8.45
N HIS A 150 -14.98 -17.55 7.22
CA HIS A 150 -13.59 -17.74 6.82
C HIS A 150 -13.04 -16.60 5.95
N GLN A 151 -13.75 -15.48 5.86
CA GLN A 151 -13.36 -14.36 5.01
C GLN A 151 -13.25 -13.05 5.81
N TRP A 152 -12.18 -12.32 5.56
CA TRP A 152 -12.03 -10.95 6.03
C TRP A 152 -12.77 -10.02 5.08
N VAL A 153 -13.59 -9.12 5.62
CA VAL A 153 -14.33 -8.13 4.83
C VAL A 153 -14.20 -6.75 5.45
N PHE A 154 -14.16 -5.71 4.62
CA PHE A 154 -14.31 -4.35 5.10
C PHE A 154 -15.68 -4.21 5.79
N LYS A 155 -15.68 -3.75 7.03
CA LYS A 155 -16.89 -3.58 7.83
C LYS A 155 -17.34 -2.14 7.88
N ARG A 156 -16.41 -1.25 8.23
CA ARG A 156 -16.63 0.18 8.45
C ARG A 156 -15.30 0.92 8.57
N HIS A 157 -15.37 2.23 8.60
CA HIS A 157 -14.28 3.05 9.11
C HIS A 157 -14.25 3.03 10.64
N ALA A 158 -13.05 3.15 11.22
CA ALA A 158 -12.89 3.19 12.68
C ALA A 158 -13.50 4.47 13.26
N GLN A 159 -13.32 5.59 12.55
CA GLN A 159 -13.81 6.92 12.87
C GLN A 159 -14.80 7.44 11.80
N PRO A 160 -15.78 8.29 12.19
CA PRO A 160 -16.72 8.90 11.23
C PRO A 160 -16.02 9.74 10.15
N GLN A 161 -14.92 10.40 10.51
CA GLN A 161 -14.08 11.18 9.61
C GLN A 161 -12.75 10.46 9.35
N PRO A 162 -12.06 10.74 8.22
CA PRO A 162 -10.68 10.35 8.04
C PRO A 162 -9.78 11.04 9.07
N GLU A 163 -8.58 10.51 9.31
CA GLU A 163 -7.58 11.20 10.14
C GLU A 163 -7.05 12.46 9.46
N GLY A 164 -7.08 12.51 8.13
CA GLY A 164 -6.85 13.73 7.37
C GLY A 164 -5.42 13.90 6.89
N LEU A 165 -5.04 15.15 6.61
CA LEU A 165 -3.74 15.50 6.07
C LEU A 165 -2.63 15.20 7.08
N LEU A 166 -1.53 14.62 6.61
CA LEU A 166 -0.35 14.38 7.43
C LEU A 166 0.69 15.47 7.21
N GLN A 167 1.32 15.91 8.29
CA GLN A 167 2.57 16.65 8.27
C GLN A 167 3.72 15.65 8.42
N CYS A 168 4.62 15.67 7.45
CA CYS A 168 5.77 14.78 7.44
C CYS A 168 7.05 15.56 7.71
N GLU A 169 7.71 15.24 8.82
CA GLU A 169 8.95 15.87 9.23
C GLU A 169 10.10 14.89 9.06
N LYS A 170 11.25 15.40 8.61
CA LYS A 170 12.49 14.63 8.58
C LYS A 170 13.32 15.08 9.79
N PRO A 171 13.35 14.31 10.89
CA PRO A 171 14.20 14.64 12.02
C PRO A 171 15.69 14.61 11.60
N GLN A 172 16.54 15.30 12.35
CA GLN A 172 17.99 15.37 12.09
C GLN A 172 18.65 13.98 12.06
N LEU A 173 18.13 13.05 12.86
CA LEU A 173 18.49 11.64 12.85
C LEU A 173 17.21 10.82 12.68
N GLY A 174 17.15 10.02 11.62
CA GLY A 174 16.06 9.07 11.39
C GLY A 174 15.32 9.25 10.06
N TRP A 175 14.33 8.38 9.88
CA TRP A 175 13.46 8.38 8.71
C TRP A 175 12.37 9.45 8.85
N ARG A 176 11.86 9.94 7.71
CA ARG A 176 10.73 10.88 7.68
C ARG A 176 9.51 10.24 8.35
N GLN A 177 8.98 10.91 9.37
CA GLN A 177 7.78 10.49 10.10
C GLN A 177 6.61 11.38 9.71
N CYS A 178 5.40 10.82 9.66
CA CYS A 178 4.19 11.53 9.26
C CYS A 178 3.12 11.40 10.35
N ALA A 179 2.59 12.53 10.82
CA ALA A 179 1.53 12.60 11.82
C ALA A 179 0.37 13.47 11.33
N PRO A 180 -0.88 13.23 11.78
CA PRO A 180 -2.01 14.08 11.42
C PRO A 180 -1.75 15.54 11.77
N LYS A 181 -2.14 16.46 10.89
CA LYS A 181 -2.19 17.89 11.19
C LYS A 181 -3.32 18.12 12.19
N VAL A 182 -2.97 18.63 13.37
CA VAL A 182 -3.93 19.10 14.39
C VAL A 182 -4.55 20.41 13.93
#